data_AF-A0A1Q3D0J3-F1
#
_entry.id   AF-A0A1Q3D0J3-F1
#
_cell.length_a   1.000
_cell.length_b   1.000
_cell.length_c   1.000
_cell.angle_alpha   90.00
_cell.angle_beta   90.00
_cell.angle_gamma   90.00
#
_symmetry.space_group_name_H-M   'P 1'
#
loop_
_entity.id
_entity.type
_entity.pdbx_description
1 polymer ?
#
loop_
_entity_poly.entity_id
_entity_poly.type
_entity_poly.pdbx_seq_one_letter_code
_entity_poly.pdbx_strand_id
1 'polypeptide(L)'
;MALSDDEDSENEVDDSYTFGELQFAFDELLVEFKKKCSQYSSFKKNMASIEKEKYLLVIENEHLKNDIGILEHELAKKIDHIVKPTSCNNVDLEKEVESLKEKNVNLEKSFRKFTLGSKKLEKILASQRSYLDKTGIGYAPLEVKAKLKKTRTRPHCTYCHKIGHVINKCFKRIAH
;
A
#
# COMPACT_ATOMS: atom_id res chain seq x y z
N MET A 1 -15.15 -93.55 -80.53
CA MET A 1 -14.04 -93.62 -79.56
C MET A 1 -13.22 -92.37 -79.75
N ALA A 2 -13.39 -91.40 -78.85
CA ALA A 2 -12.64 -90.15 -78.84
C ALA A 2 -11.76 -90.16 -77.60
N LEU A 3 -10.46 -89.96 -77.81
CA LEU A 3 -9.48 -89.61 -76.80
C LEU A 3 -9.64 -88.12 -76.51
N SER A 4 -9.89 -87.76 -75.26
CA SER A 4 -9.69 -86.42 -74.75
C SER A 4 -8.99 -86.55 -73.40
N ASP A 5 -7.67 -86.47 -73.46
CA ASP A 5 -6.85 -85.97 -72.35
C ASP A 5 -7.32 -84.55 -72.04
N ASP A 6 -7.80 -84.33 -70.83
CA ASP A 6 -7.77 -83.00 -70.21
C ASP A 6 -7.18 -83.19 -68.81
N GLU A 7 -5.89 -82.94 -68.78
CA GLU A 7 -5.05 -82.74 -67.60
C GLU A 7 -5.51 -81.48 -66.87
N ASP A 8 -6.47 -81.63 -65.96
CA ASP A 8 -6.78 -80.64 -64.92
C ASP A 8 -6.42 -81.25 -63.55
N SER A 9 -5.19 -81.76 -63.41
CA SER A 9 -4.64 -82.06 -62.09
C SER A 9 -3.81 -80.87 -61.60
N GLU A 10 -4.34 -80.25 -60.55
CA GLU A 10 -3.56 -79.74 -59.42
C GLU A 10 -2.60 -78.58 -59.75
N ASN A 11 -3.13 -77.36 -59.65
CA ASN A 11 -2.35 -76.26 -59.09
C ASN A 11 -2.89 -75.94 -57.69
N GLU A 12 -3.04 -76.97 -56.85
CA GLU A 12 -2.91 -76.78 -55.40
C GLU A 12 -1.43 -76.49 -55.19
N VAL A 13 -1.10 -75.24 -54.87
CA VAL A 13 0.24 -74.88 -54.42
C VAL A 13 0.55 -75.80 -53.25
N ASP A 14 1.52 -76.69 -53.44
CA ASP A 14 1.96 -77.67 -52.46
C ASP A 14 2.54 -76.93 -51.25
N ASP A 15 1.66 -76.55 -50.32
CA ASP A 15 1.98 -76.02 -49.00
C ASP A 15 2.51 -77.15 -48.07
N SER A 16 3.24 -78.12 -48.62
CA SER A 16 3.84 -79.20 -47.83
C SER A 16 5.07 -78.69 -47.10
N TYR A 17 4.83 -78.07 -45.94
CA TYR A 17 5.91 -77.78 -45.00
C TYR A 17 6.60 -79.08 -44.59
N THR A 18 7.92 -79.11 -44.70
CA THR A 18 8.70 -80.20 -44.15
C THR A 18 8.69 -80.12 -42.61
N PHE A 19 8.80 -81.28 -41.96
CA PHE A 19 8.88 -81.33 -40.49
C PHE A 19 10.00 -80.44 -39.92
N GLY A 20 11.13 -80.33 -40.62
CA GLY A 20 12.27 -79.50 -40.21
C GLY A 20 11.97 -78.01 -40.23
N GLU A 21 11.24 -77.52 -41.26
CA GLU A 21 10.82 -76.12 -41.36
C GLU A 21 9.84 -75.75 -40.24
N LEU A 22 8.89 -76.65 -39.96
CA LEU A 22 7.93 -76.46 -38.88
C LEU A 22 8.62 -76.45 -37.51
N GLN A 23 9.60 -77.34 -37.30
CA GLN A 23 10.38 -77.40 -36.07
C GLN A 23 11.20 -76.11 -35.86
N PHE A 24 11.87 -75.62 -36.91
CA PHE A 24 12.65 -74.39 -36.85
C PHE A 24 11.76 -73.17 -36.52
N ALA A 25 10.61 -73.04 -37.19
CA ALA A 25 9.66 -71.97 -36.92
C ALA A 25 9.12 -72.03 -35.48
N PHE A 26 8.87 -73.22 -34.95
CA PHE A 26 8.43 -73.40 -33.56
C PHE A 26 9.53 -73.02 -32.56
N ASP A 27 10.79 -73.36 -32.83
CA ASP A 27 11.93 -73.00 -31.98
C ASP A 27 12.15 -71.48 -31.96
N GLU A 28 12.06 -70.81 -33.12
CA GLU A 28 12.14 -69.34 -33.21
C GLU A 28 11.00 -68.68 -32.41
N LEU A 29 9.77 -69.19 -32.57
CA LEU A 29 8.60 -68.72 -31.83
C LEU A 29 8.80 -68.90 -30.31
N LEU A 30 9.36 -70.04 -29.88
CA LEU A 30 9.63 -70.32 -28.47
C LEU A 30 10.64 -69.32 -27.87
N VAL A 31 11.68 -68.96 -28.63
CA VAL A 31 12.69 -67.97 -28.21
C VAL A 31 12.04 -66.59 -28.03
N GLU A 32 11.27 -66.12 -29.01
CA GLU A 32 10.57 -64.84 -28.92
C GLU A 32 9.50 -64.84 -27.81
N PHE A 33 8.78 -65.94 -27.62
CA PHE A 33 7.85 -66.10 -26.50
C PHE A 33 8.55 -65.93 -25.14
N LYS A 34 9.67 -66.63 -24.92
CA LYS A 34 10.45 -66.51 -23.67
C LYS A 34 10.90 -65.06 -23.43
N LYS A 35 11.40 -64.39 -24.46
CA LYS A 35 11.81 -62.97 -24.40
C LYS A 35 10.64 -62.07 -24.03
N LYS A 36 9.46 -62.26 -24.63
CA LYS A 36 8.23 -61.53 -24.28
C LYS A 36 7.77 -61.81 -22.86
N CYS A 37 7.87 -63.04 -22.36
CA CYS A 37 7.57 -63.37 -20.97
C CYS A 37 8.46 -62.60 -19.99
N SER A 38 9.77 -62.51 -20.26
CA SER A 38 10.69 -61.71 -19.44
C SER A 38 10.29 -60.24 -19.43
N GLN A 39 9.96 -59.66 -20.59
CA GLN A 39 9.49 -58.27 -20.70
C GLN A 39 8.19 -58.04 -19.92
N TYR A 40 7.21 -58.94 -20.05
CA TYR A 40 5.96 -58.88 -19.30
C TYR A 40 6.20 -58.89 -17.79
N SER A 41 7.13 -59.72 -17.32
CA SER A 41 7.48 -59.78 -15.89
C SER A 41 8.05 -58.46 -15.36
N SER A 42 8.91 -57.78 -16.14
CA SER A 42 9.40 -56.44 -15.78
C SER A 42 8.31 -55.38 -15.84
N PHE A 43 7.46 -55.42 -16.86
CA PHE A 43 6.35 -54.48 -17.01
C PHE A 43 5.37 -54.59 -15.84
N LYS A 44 5.05 -55.80 -15.40
CA LYS A 44 4.18 -56.05 -14.23
C LYS A 44 4.75 -55.44 -12.95
N LYS A 45 6.07 -55.52 -12.73
CA LYS A 45 6.73 -54.89 -11.57
C LYS A 45 6.67 -53.36 -11.66
N ASN A 46 6.93 -52.81 -12.84
CA ASN A 46 6.85 -51.36 -13.06
C ASN A 46 5.42 -50.85 -12.86
N MET A 47 4.41 -51.56 -13.35
CA MET A 47 3.00 -51.23 -13.16
C MET A 47 2.64 -51.14 -11.68
N ALA A 48 3.03 -52.13 -10.88
CA ALA A 48 2.79 -52.13 -9.43
C ALA A 48 3.52 -50.96 -8.73
N SER A 49 4.73 -50.60 -9.18
CA SER A 49 5.47 -49.45 -8.67
C SER A 49 4.77 -48.13 -8.97
N ILE A 50 4.32 -47.94 -10.22
CA ILE A 50 3.60 -46.74 -10.66
C ILE A 50 2.27 -46.61 -9.91
N GLU A 51 1.57 -47.72 -9.67
CA GLU A 51 0.32 -47.72 -8.92
C GLU A 51 0.53 -47.28 -7.45
N LYS A 52 1.62 -47.72 -6.83
CA LYS A 52 2.01 -47.26 -5.48
C LYS A 52 2.37 -45.78 -5.46
N GLU A 53 3.14 -45.31 -6.42
CA GLU A 53 3.50 -43.88 -6.54
C GLU A 53 2.27 -43.01 -6.74
N LYS A 54 1.35 -43.42 -7.64
CA LYS A 54 0.06 -42.76 -7.85
C LYS A 54 -0.72 -42.65 -6.54
N TYR A 55 -0.77 -43.72 -5.73
CA TYR A 55 -1.46 -43.70 -4.45
C TYR A 55 -0.86 -42.68 -3.47
N LEU A 56 0.47 -42.62 -3.37
CA LEU A 56 1.15 -41.62 -2.54
C LEU A 56 0.88 -40.19 -3.00
N LEU A 57 0.92 -39.95 -4.32
CA LEU A 57 0.61 -38.63 -4.89
C LEU A 57 -0.84 -38.21 -4.63
N VAL A 58 -1.79 -39.16 -4.61
CA VAL A 58 -3.19 -38.86 -4.27
C VAL A 58 -3.30 -38.39 -2.82
N ILE A 59 -2.62 -39.06 -1.89
CA ILE A 59 -2.59 -38.65 -0.47
C ILE A 59 -1.97 -37.26 -0.32
N GLU A 60 -0.83 -37.00 -0.96
CA GLU A 60 -0.16 -35.70 -0.90
C GLU A 60 -1.04 -34.58 -1.47
N ASN A 61 -1.74 -34.83 -2.58
CA ASN A 61 -2.70 -33.86 -3.13
C ASN A 61 -3.87 -33.57 -2.19
N GLU A 62 -4.35 -34.55 -1.43
CA GLU A 62 -5.39 -34.35 -0.43
C GLU A 62 -4.88 -33.48 0.73
N HIS A 63 -3.66 -33.73 1.20
CA HIS A 63 -3.01 -32.88 2.20
C HIS A 63 -2.85 -31.43 1.72
N LEU A 64 -2.34 -31.23 0.49
CA LEU A 64 -2.16 -29.89 -0.07
C LEU A 64 -3.49 -29.14 -0.23
N LYS A 65 -4.58 -29.84 -0.60
CA LYS A 65 -5.92 -29.23 -0.64
C LYS A 65 -6.38 -28.76 0.73
N ASN A 66 -6.12 -29.54 1.78
CA ASN A 66 -6.45 -29.15 3.14
C ASN A 66 -5.65 -27.92 3.60
N ASP A 67 -4.35 -27.89 3.30
CA ASP A 67 -3.48 -26.75 3.63
C ASP A 67 -3.93 -25.47 2.91
N ILE A 68 -4.31 -25.56 1.64
CA ILE A 68 -4.88 -24.43 0.88
C ILE A 68 -6.15 -23.92 1.57
N GLY A 69 -7.07 -24.81 1.97
CA GLY A 69 -8.30 -24.42 2.67
C GLY A 69 -8.06 -23.71 4.00
N ILE A 70 -7.04 -24.13 4.76
CA ILE A 70 -6.63 -23.46 6.00
C ILE A 70 -6.13 -22.04 5.70
N LEU A 71 -5.24 -21.90 4.70
CA LEU A 71 -4.68 -20.61 4.31
C LEU A 71 -5.75 -19.64 3.78
N GLU A 72 -6.70 -20.12 3.00
CA GLU A 72 -7.83 -19.32 2.51
C GLU A 72 -8.66 -18.75 3.67
N HIS A 73 -8.95 -19.58 4.67
CA HIS A 73 -9.68 -19.14 5.86
C HIS A 73 -8.88 -18.13 6.71
N GLU A 74 -7.56 -18.32 6.84
CA GLU A 74 -6.70 -17.33 7.50
C GLU A 74 -6.63 -15.99 6.76
N LEU A 75 -6.56 -16.03 5.43
CA LEU A 75 -6.61 -14.83 4.59
C LEU A 75 -7.94 -14.10 4.73
N ALA A 76 -9.06 -14.82 4.70
CA ALA A 76 -10.39 -14.23 4.91
C ALA A 76 -10.47 -13.48 6.26
N LYS A 77 -9.97 -14.08 7.35
CA LYS A 77 -9.90 -13.42 8.67
C LYS A 77 -9.05 -12.15 8.64
N LYS A 78 -7.87 -12.19 8.01
CA LYS A 78 -7.00 -11.00 7.92
C LYS A 78 -7.66 -9.87 7.12
N ILE A 79 -8.36 -10.19 6.04
CA ILE A 79 -9.10 -9.21 5.24
C ILE A 79 -10.21 -8.57 6.08
N ASP A 80 -11.01 -9.36 6.81
CA ASP A 80 -12.04 -8.83 7.71
C ASP A 80 -11.44 -7.88 8.75
N HIS A 81 -10.28 -8.22 9.32
CA HIS A 81 -9.55 -7.36 10.25
C HIS A 81 -8.95 -6.10 9.63
N ILE A 82 -8.72 -6.03 8.31
CA ILE A 82 -8.21 -4.83 7.62
C ILE A 82 -9.35 -3.94 7.15
N VAL A 83 -10.41 -4.52 6.59
CA VAL A 83 -11.54 -3.79 6.01
C VAL A 83 -12.37 -3.12 7.11
N LYS A 84 -12.57 -3.80 8.25
CA LYS A 84 -13.44 -3.32 9.33
C LYS A 84 -12.91 -2.09 10.08
N PRO A 85 -11.60 -1.96 10.38
CA PRO A 85 -11.04 -0.73 10.96
C PRO A 85 -10.93 0.41 9.95
N THR A 86 -10.63 0.09 8.68
CA THR A 86 -10.38 1.10 7.64
C THR A 86 -11.67 1.83 7.26
N SER A 87 -12.82 1.15 7.25
CA SER A 87 -14.10 1.79 6.88
C SER A 87 -14.64 2.77 7.90
N CYS A 88 -14.44 2.54 9.21
CA CYS A 88 -14.90 3.45 10.25
C CYS A 88 -14.08 4.75 10.27
N ASN A 89 -12.74 4.62 10.27
CA ASN A 89 -11.85 5.77 10.32
C ASN A 89 -11.92 6.63 9.04
N ASN A 90 -12.10 6.01 7.87
CA ASN A 90 -12.22 6.78 6.62
C ASN A 90 -13.48 7.63 6.59
N VAL A 91 -14.62 7.15 7.10
CA VAL A 91 -15.87 7.92 7.10
C VAL A 91 -15.77 9.15 8.02
N ASP A 92 -15.12 9.01 9.16
CA ASP A 92 -14.91 10.13 10.08
C ASP A 92 -13.90 11.15 9.52
N LEU A 93 -12.80 10.67 8.92
CA LEU A 93 -11.83 11.54 8.23
C LEU A 93 -12.45 12.28 7.05
N GLU A 94 -13.30 11.62 6.26
CA GLU A 94 -13.97 12.22 5.10
C GLU A 94 -14.92 13.35 5.52
N LYS A 95 -15.69 13.16 6.60
CA LYS A 95 -16.52 14.21 7.20
C LYS A 95 -15.68 15.38 7.73
N GLU A 96 -14.55 15.10 8.37
CA GLU A 96 -13.65 16.14 8.87
C GLU A 96 -13.05 16.96 7.73
N VAL A 97 -12.61 16.30 6.65
CA VAL A 97 -12.11 16.97 5.43
C VAL A 97 -13.19 17.88 4.82
N GLU A 98 -14.43 17.43 4.72
CA GLU A 98 -15.53 18.24 4.17
C GLU A 98 -15.84 19.45 5.07
N SER A 99 -15.86 19.27 6.40
CA SER A 99 -16.00 20.38 7.36
C SER A 99 -14.85 21.39 7.26
N LEU A 100 -13.62 20.91 7.09
CA LEU A 100 -12.44 21.76 6.93
C LEU A 100 -12.48 22.56 5.62
N LYS A 101 -12.94 21.96 4.52
CA LYS A 101 -13.16 22.66 3.25
C LYS A 101 -14.15 23.81 3.42
N GLU A 102 -15.29 23.57 4.07
CA GLU A 102 -16.30 24.61 4.31
C GLU A 102 -15.73 25.76 5.17
N LYS A 103 -15.02 25.43 6.25
CA LYS A 103 -14.34 26.42 7.10
C LYS A 103 -13.33 27.24 6.30
N ASN A 104 -12.56 26.63 5.41
CA ASN A 104 -11.61 27.34 4.55
C ASN A 104 -12.30 28.33 3.61
N VAL A 105 -13.41 27.95 2.98
CA VAL A 105 -14.19 28.87 2.12
C VAL A 105 -14.70 30.08 2.91
N ASN A 106 -15.23 29.83 4.11
CA ASN A 106 -15.73 30.90 4.99
C ASN A 106 -14.61 31.81 5.50
N LEU A 107 -13.45 31.22 5.84
CA LEU A 107 -12.28 31.96 6.28
C LEU A 107 -11.74 32.83 5.14
N GLU A 108 -11.64 32.31 3.92
CA GLU A 108 -11.20 33.07 2.76
C GLU A 108 -12.13 34.25 2.46
N LYS A 109 -13.46 34.06 2.56
CA LYS A 109 -14.44 35.16 2.43
C LYS A 109 -14.23 36.24 3.49
N SER A 110 -13.90 35.84 4.72
CA SER A 110 -13.61 36.74 5.83
C SER A 110 -12.31 37.50 5.61
N PHE A 111 -11.25 36.83 5.14
CA PHE A 111 -9.98 37.45 4.75
C PHE A 111 -10.18 38.49 3.66
N ARG A 112 -10.94 38.19 2.60
CA ARG A 112 -11.22 39.15 1.52
C ARG A 112 -11.84 40.45 2.05
N LYS A 113 -12.83 40.35 2.96
CA LYS A 113 -13.45 41.51 3.62
C LYS A 113 -12.47 42.27 4.50
N PHE A 114 -11.69 41.56 5.32
CA PHE A 114 -10.69 42.14 6.20
C PHE A 114 -9.61 42.89 5.42
N THR A 115 -9.06 42.27 4.37
CA THR A 115 -8.05 42.89 3.49
C THR A 115 -8.60 44.14 2.81
N LEU A 116 -9.86 44.12 2.34
CA LEU A 116 -10.49 45.31 1.76
C LEU A 116 -10.66 46.43 2.79
N GLY A 117 -11.12 46.10 4.01
CA GLY A 117 -11.25 47.04 5.11
C GLY A 117 -9.92 47.66 5.53
N SER A 118 -8.88 46.82 5.65
CA SER A 118 -7.51 47.23 5.98
C SER A 118 -6.94 48.22 4.96
N LYS A 119 -7.06 47.95 3.65
CA LYS A 119 -6.64 48.89 2.60
C LYS A 119 -7.38 50.22 2.67
N LYS A 120 -8.69 50.19 2.97
CA LYS A 120 -9.49 51.41 3.11
C LYS A 120 -9.04 52.24 4.31
N LEU A 121 -8.77 51.59 5.44
CA LEU A 121 -8.26 52.25 6.64
C LEU A 121 -6.89 52.88 6.40
N GLU A 122 -5.98 52.15 5.73
CA GLU A 122 -4.65 52.65 5.38
C GLU A 122 -4.73 53.91 4.52
N LYS A 123 -5.64 53.95 3.53
CA LYS A 123 -5.90 55.16 2.73
C LYS A 123 -6.39 56.34 3.57
N ILE A 124 -7.28 56.09 4.54
CA ILE A 124 -7.79 57.14 5.44
C ILE A 124 -6.64 57.69 6.30
N LEU A 125 -5.83 56.81 6.90
CA LEU A 125 -4.69 57.19 7.73
C LEU A 125 -3.62 57.94 6.94
N ALA A 126 -3.33 57.53 5.70
CA ALA A 126 -2.38 58.22 4.82
C ALA A 126 -2.84 59.64 4.45
N SER A 127 -4.16 59.87 4.39
CA SER A 127 -4.75 61.20 4.13
C SER A 127 -4.94 62.06 5.37
N GLN A 128 -4.70 61.51 6.57
CA GLN A 128 -4.89 62.22 7.83
C GLN A 128 -3.78 63.25 8.00
N ARG A 129 -4.16 64.54 8.14
CA ARG A 129 -3.20 65.60 8.46
C ARG A 129 -2.59 65.33 9.84
N SER A 130 -1.28 65.56 9.95
CA SER A 130 -0.59 65.52 11.23
C SER A 130 -1.30 66.44 12.23
N TYR A 131 -1.47 66.01 13.47
CA TYR A 131 -2.01 66.87 14.53
C TYR A 131 -1.13 68.13 14.78
N LEU A 132 0.10 68.14 14.27
CA LEU A 132 1.01 69.29 14.29
C LEU A 132 0.83 70.22 13.08
N ASP A 133 0.20 69.74 12.01
CA ASP A 133 -0.07 70.51 10.80
C ASP A 133 -1.36 71.32 10.97
N LYS A 134 -1.21 72.55 11.48
CA LYS A 134 -2.30 73.52 11.65
C LYS A 134 -2.58 74.35 10.38
N THR A 135 -1.97 73.98 9.25
CA THR A 135 -2.13 74.71 7.99
C THR A 135 -3.58 74.65 7.52
N GLY A 136 -4.17 75.82 7.23
CA GLY A 136 -5.57 75.93 6.80
C GLY A 136 -6.60 76.09 7.92
N ILE A 137 -6.19 76.13 9.19
CA ILE A 137 -7.09 76.39 10.35
C ILE A 137 -6.89 77.82 10.90
N GLY A 138 -6.22 78.70 10.14
CA GLY A 138 -5.97 80.10 10.53
C GLY A 138 -4.82 80.34 11.51
N TYR A 139 -4.04 79.30 11.87
CA TYR A 139 -2.87 79.44 12.75
C TYR A 139 -1.56 79.47 11.96
N ALA A 140 -0.64 80.35 12.34
CA ALA A 140 0.71 80.42 11.76
C ALA A 140 1.54 79.18 12.18
N PRO A 141 2.30 78.55 11.25
CA PRO A 141 3.15 77.40 11.56
C PRO A 141 4.22 77.76 12.60
N LEU A 142 4.22 77.07 13.75
CA LEU A 142 5.28 77.19 14.76
C LEU A 142 6.41 76.22 14.40
N GLU A 143 7.60 76.75 14.14
CA GLU A 143 8.83 75.96 14.00
C GLU A 143 9.22 75.36 15.36
N VAL A 144 8.61 74.23 15.72
CA VAL A 144 8.92 73.54 16.99
C VAL A 144 10.24 72.77 16.84
N LYS A 145 11.37 73.44 17.01
CA LYS A 145 12.67 72.79 17.29
C LYS A 145 12.70 72.32 18.75
N ALA A 146 11.91 71.31 19.11
CA ALA A 146 11.94 70.75 20.47
C ALA A 146 13.03 69.69 20.63
N LYS A 147 14.24 70.11 21.04
CA LYS A 147 15.17 69.21 21.74
C LYS A 147 14.65 69.03 23.17
N LEU A 148 13.81 68.03 23.40
CA LEU A 148 13.46 67.54 24.74
C LEU A 148 14.74 67.03 25.44
N LYS A 149 15.36 67.86 26.28
CA LYS A 149 16.46 67.44 27.16
C LYS A 149 15.89 66.43 28.17
N LYS A 150 16.20 65.15 28.01
CA LYS A 150 15.88 64.10 28.98
C LYS A 150 16.71 64.31 30.26
N THR A 151 16.23 65.11 31.20
CA THR A 151 16.77 65.12 32.57
C THR A 151 16.28 63.85 33.27
N ARG A 152 17.17 62.87 33.45
CA ARG A 152 16.87 61.69 34.28
C ARG A 152 16.88 62.13 35.75
N THR A 153 15.70 62.44 36.30
CA THR A 153 15.56 62.72 37.74
C THR A 153 15.86 61.42 38.50
N ARG A 154 16.96 61.40 39.26
CA ARG A 154 17.29 60.26 40.14
C ARG A 154 16.19 60.11 41.20
N PRO A 155 15.69 58.90 41.47
CA PRO A 155 14.63 58.71 42.46
C PRO A 155 15.14 59.09 43.86
N HIS A 156 14.31 59.77 44.65
CA HIS A 156 14.58 60.04 46.06
C HIS A 156 13.65 59.21 46.94
N CYS A 157 14.15 58.74 48.07
CA CYS A 157 13.39 57.91 48.99
C CYS A 157 12.60 58.79 49.94
N THR A 158 11.27 58.71 49.94
CA THR A 158 10.41 59.52 50.82
C THR A 158 10.45 59.11 52.30
N TYR A 159 11.02 57.94 52.64
CA TYR A 159 11.15 57.50 54.04
C TYR A 159 12.46 58.01 54.68
N CYS A 160 13.60 57.78 54.03
CA CYS A 160 14.90 58.19 54.57
C CYS A 160 15.45 59.49 53.96
N HIS A 161 14.74 60.10 53.01
CA HIS A 161 15.08 61.32 52.29
C HIS A 161 16.42 61.26 51.52
N LYS A 162 16.97 60.06 51.28
CA LYS A 162 18.20 59.87 50.48
C LYS A 162 17.89 59.63 49.01
N ILE A 163 18.70 60.20 48.14
CA ILE A 163 18.64 60.02 46.67
C ILE A 163 19.25 58.67 46.29
N GLY A 164 18.70 58.01 45.27
CA GLY A 164 19.23 56.79 44.65
C GLY A 164 18.34 55.56 44.79
N HIS A 165 17.28 55.60 45.59
CA HIS A 165 16.31 54.51 45.73
C HIS A 165 14.91 55.06 46.05
N VAL A 166 13.88 54.24 45.88
CA VAL A 166 12.51 54.54 46.28
C VAL A 166 12.18 53.92 47.63
N ILE A 167 11.12 54.40 48.29
CA ILE A 167 10.70 53.96 49.63
C ILE A 167 10.59 52.44 49.81
N ASN A 168 10.17 51.71 48.77
CA ASN A 168 10.01 50.24 48.82
C ASN A 168 11.34 49.48 48.90
N LYS A 169 12.45 50.14 48.53
CA LYS A 169 13.80 49.58 48.61
C LYS A 169 14.62 50.21 49.75
N CYS A 170 13.95 50.87 50.70
CA CYS A 170 14.65 51.53 51.80
C CYS A 170 15.01 50.52 52.88
N PHE A 171 16.32 50.26 53.05
CA PHE A 171 16.83 49.35 54.09
C PHE A 171 16.35 49.73 55.50
N LYS A 172 16.23 51.04 55.81
CA LYS A 172 15.72 51.49 57.12
C LYS A 172 14.26 51.08 57.38
N ARG A 173 13.46 50.88 56.33
CA ARG A 173 12.07 50.44 56.45
C ARG A 173 11.95 48.92 56.54
N ILE A 174 12.87 48.17 55.93
CA ILE A 174 12.84 46.70 55.88
C ILE A 174 13.40 46.08 57.18
N ALA A 175 14.20 46.82 57.94
CA ALA A 175 14.83 46.35 59.17
C ALA A 175 13.95 46.47 60.44
N HIS A 176 12.67 46.78 60.30
CA HIS A 176 11.64 46.84 61.36
C HIS A 176 10.37 46.12 60.88
#